data_AF-A0A7C3TGD1-F1
#
_entry.id   AF-A0A7C3TGD1-F1
#
_cell.length_a   1.000
_cell.length_b   1.000
_cell.length_c   1.000
_cell.angle_alpha   90.00
_cell.angle_beta   90.00
_cell.angle_gamma   90.00
#
_symmetry.space_group_name_H-M   'P 1'
#
loop_
_entity.id
_entity.type
_entity.pdbx_description
1 polymer ?
#
loop_
_entity_poly.entity_id
_entity_poly.type
_entity_poly.pdbx_seq_one_letter_code
_entity_poly.pdbx_strand_id
1 'polypeptide(L)' 'MLTGDKREVAKEIAEKLGINEVYAELSPEDKLIIINWMKENYGLWQ' A
#
# COMPACT_ATOMS: atom_id res chain seq x y z
N MET A 1 -2.81 2.37 -0.42
CA MET A 1 -2.71 1.60 -1.69
C MET A 1 -1.46 0.75 -1.64
N LEU A 2 -1.58 -0.54 -1.95
CA LEU A 2 -0.44 -1.45 -2.15
C LEU A 2 -0.46 -1.94 -3.60
N THR A 3 0.60 -1.70 -4.37
CA THR A 3 0.69 -2.14 -5.77
C THR A 3 2.09 -2.61 -6.15
N GLY A 4 2.16 -3.45 -7.20
CA GLY A 4 3.43 -3.83 -7.85
C GLY A 4 3.85 -2.86 -8.95
N ASP A 5 3.01 -1.87 -9.29
CA ASP A 5 3.33 -0.88 -10.32
C ASP A 5 4.51 0.00 -9.93
N LYS A 6 5.13 0.61 -10.94
CA LYS A 6 6.14 1.65 -10.73
C LYS A 6 5.59 2.77 -9.87
N ARG A 7 6.48 3.35 -9.04
CA ARG A 7 6.11 4.40 -8.08
C ARG A 7 5.41 5.60 -8.72
N GLU A 8 5.80 5.99 -9.93
CA GLU A 8 5.21 7.11 -10.67
C GLU A 8 3.71 6.88 -10.96
N VAL A 9 3.38 5.71 -11.51
CA VAL A 9 1.99 5.32 -11.83
C VAL A 9 1.16 5.19 -10.56
N ALA A 10 1.72 4.53 -9.53
CA ALA A 10 1.02 4.34 -8.26
C ALA A 10 0.65 5.68 -7.59
N LYS A 11 1.55 6.66 -7.63
CA LYS A 11 1.31 8.01 -7.10
C LYS A 11 0.22 8.74 -7.88
N GLU A 12 0.30 8.74 -9.22
CA GLU A 12 -0.69 9.38 -10.08
C GLU A 12 -2.11 8.85 -9.79
N ILE A 13 -2.27 7.54 -9.67
CA ILE A 13 -3.56 6.92 -9.39
C ILE A 13 -4.02 7.21 -7.95
N ALA A 14 -3.11 7.17 -6.98
CA ALA A 14 -3.45 7.48 -5.59
C ALA A 14 -3.94 8.91 -5.41
N GLU A 15 -3.32 9.89 -6.06
CA GLU A 15 -3.74 11.30 -6.05
C GLU A 15 -5.16 11.45 -6.61
N LYS A 16 -5.45 10.81 -7.75
CA LYS A 16 -6.79 10.83 -8.38
C LYS A 16 -7.88 10.25 -7.50
N LEU A 17 -7.53 9.26 -6.66
CA LEU A 17 -8.47 8.55 -5.78
C LEU A 17 -8.52 9.13 -4.36
N GLY A 18 -7.71 10.15 -4.04
CA GLY A 18 -7.61 10.69 -2.69
C GLY A 18 -7.06 9.69 -1.66
N ILE A 19 -6.12 8.83 -2.07
CA ILE A 19 -5.49 7.83 -1.20
C ILE A 19 -4.20 8.41 -0.63
N ASN A 20 -4.15 8.53 0.70
CA ASN A 20 -3.08 9.26 1.39
C ASN A 20 -1.81 8.44 1.64
N GLU A 21 -1.88 7.11 1.59
CA GLU A 21 -0.77 6.22 1.91
C GLU A 21 -0.54 5.25 0.73
N VAL A 22 0.67 5.22 0.17
CA VAL A 22 0.98 4.48 -1.06
C VAL A 22 2.30 3.71 -0.92
N TYR A 23 2.23 2.42 -1.19
CA TYR A 23 3.38 1.52 -1.29
C TYR A 23 3.36 0.89 -2.69
N ALA A 24 4.45 1.10 -3.45
CA ALA A 24 4.58 0.74 -4.85
C ALA A 24 5.81 -0.14 -5.08
N GLU A 25 5.94 -0.73 -6.27
CA GLU A 25 7.03 -1.64 -6.64
C GLU A 25 7.14 -2.86 -5.72
N LEU A 26 6.00 -3.29 -5.17
CA LEU A 26 5.93 -4.38 -4.21
C LEU A 26 5.90 -5.75 -4.89
N SER A 27 6.71 -6.67 -4.39
CA SER A 27 6.51 -8.11 -4.60
C SER A 27 5.26 -8.63 -3.87
N PRO A 28 4.77 -9.84 -4.18
CA PRO A 28 3.72 -10.49 -3.40
C PRO A 28 4.06 -10.58 -1.90
N GLU A 29 5.33 -10.88 -1.56
CA GLU A 29 5.82 -11.02 -0.20
C GLU A 29 5.82 -9.69 0.54
N ASP A 30 6.28 -8.61 -0.10
CA ASP A 30 6.30 -7.27 0.50
C ASP A 30 4.89 -6.81 0.89
N LYS A 31 3.87 -7.14 0.08
CA LYS A 31 2.47 -6.83 0.41
C LYS A 31 2.05 -7.49 1.71
N LEU A 32 2.43 -8.75 1.94
CA LEU A 32 2.10 -9.46 3.18
C LEU A 32 2.77 -8.83 4.40
N ILE A 33 4.03 -8.42 4.27
CA ILE A 33 4.77 -7.73 5.34
C ILE A 33 4.05 -6.44 5.73
N ILE A 34 3.73 -5.58 4.75
CA ILE A 34 3.07 -4.30 5.00
C ILE A 34 1.67 -4.52 5.59
N ILE A 35 0.90 -5.48 5.09
CA ILE A 35 -0.43 -5.81 5.65
C ILE A 35 -0.32 -6.24 7.11
N ASN A 36 0.66 -7.08 7.47
CA ASN A 36 0.86 -7.51 8.86
C ASN A 36 1.25 -6.33 9.76
N TRP A 37 2.17 -5.47 9.30
CA TRP A 37 2.51 -4.24 10.02
C TRP A 37 1.27 -3.34 10.20
N MET A 38 0.46 -3.15 9.16
CA MET A 38 -0.77 -2.35 9.24
C MET A 38 -1.78 -2.94 10.25
N LYS A 39 -1.91 -4.27 10.33
CA LYS A 39 -2.77 -4.92 11.33
C LYS A 39 -2.32 -4.60 12.75
N GLU A 40 -1.02 -4.70 13.01
CA GLU A 40 -0.43 -4.42 14.34
C GLU A 40 -0.55 -2.94 14.73
N ASN A 41 -0.37 -2.02 13.77
CA ASN A 41 -0.26 -0.60 14.05
C ASN A 41 -1.58 0.17 13.92
N TYR A 42 -2.50 -0.30 13.09
CA TYR A 42 -3.80 0.35 12.87
C TYR A 42 -4.98 -0.41 13.50
N GLY A 43 -4.75 -1.58 14.11
CA GLY A 43 -5.81 -2.34 14.79
C GLY A 43 -6.91 -2.81 13.82
N LEU A 44 -6.58 -2.97 12.54
CA LEU A 44 -7.48 -3.58 11.57
C LEU A 44 -7.75 -5.01 12.06
N TRP A 45 -9.02 -5.31 12.36
CA TRP A 45 -9.55 -6.53 13.02
C TRP A 45 -9.51 -6.50 14.57
N GLN A 46 -10.43 -5.73 15.17
CA GLN A 46 -11.14 -6.14 16.38
C GLN A 46 -12.52 -6.66 16.01
#